data_AF-A0A934B681-F1
#
_entry.id   AF-A0A934B681-F1
#
_cell.length_a   1.000
_cell.length_b   1.000
_cell.length_c   1.000
_cell.angle_alpha   90.00
_cell.angle_beta   90.00
_cell.angle_gamma   90.00
#
_symmetry.space_group_name_H-M   'P 1'
#
loop_
_entity.id
_entity.type
_entity.pdbx_description
1 polymer ?
#
loop_
_entity_poly.entity_id
_entity_poly.type
_entity_poly.pdbx_seq_one_letter_code
_entity_poly.pdbx_strand_id
1 'polypeptide(L)'
;MSGRKSYKYINDFLFFVLIPDESMGKDAYLYCSGINIDRFLPITRGRHRPMSNPAIRGLQLVNVGVRALALANGATPMTLQGSECPGVDISRDSWSVERLLIKNAPGSLPDEIIRYCALELLKKIDKAIMLGAILPDKFLEADGLQLFIEAMCAKYGS
;
A
#
# COMPACT_ATOMS: atom_id res chain seq x y z
N MET A 1 -12.34 -7.56 27.53
CA MET A 1 -12.70 -7.30 26.12
C MET A 1 -11.56 -6.49 25.51
N SER A 2 -10.70 -7.12 24.71
CA SER A 2 -9.65 -6.38 23.98
C SER A 2 -10.27 -5.88 22.69
N GLY A 3 -10.45 -4.56 22.56
CA GLY A 3 -10.99 -3.96 21.34
C GLY A 3 -10.08 -4.27 20.16
N ARG A 4 -10.65 -4.69 19.02
CA ARG A 4 -9.83 -4.97 17.83
C ARG A 4 -9.19 -3.68 17.34
N LYS A 5 -7.91 -3.78 17.01
CA LYS A 5 -7.08 -2.63 16.63
C LYS A 5 -7.19 -2.40 15.13
N SER A 6 -7.33 -1.14 14.72
CA SER A 6 -7.08 -0.73 13.34
C SER A 6 -5.59 -0.58 13.11
N TYR A 7 -5.10 -1.02 11.95
CA TYR A 7 -3.71 -0.91 11.56
C TYR A 7 -3.60 0.19 10.51
N LYS A 8 -2.79 1.20 10.77
CA LYS A 8 -2.65 2.37 9.90
C LYS A 8 -1.18 2.62 9.61
N TYR A 9 -0.84 2.68 8.34
CA TYR A 9 0.46 3.09 7.83
C TYR A 9 0.19 4.15 6.77
N ILE A 10 0.37 5.42 7.12
CA ILE A 10 -0.10 6.55 6.30
C ILE A 10 1.01 7.60 6.25
N ASN A 11 1.30 8.09 5.06
CA ASN A 11 2.14 9.26 4.84
C ASN A 11 1.69 10.00 3.56
N ASP A 12 2.40 11.06 3.16
CA ASP A 12 1.98 11.90 2.03
C ASP A 12 2.06 11.19 0.67
N PHE A 13 2.83 10.12 0.56
CA PHE A 13 3.04 9.36 -0.67
C PHE A 13 2.08 8.18 -0.81
N LEU A 14 1.73 7.53 0.30
CA LEU A 14 0.99 6.27 0.29
C LEU A 14 0.25 6.03 1.60
N PHE A 15 -0.71 5.11 1.54
CA PHE A 15 -1.30 4.51 2.74
C PHE A 15 -1.58 3.02 2.57
N PHE A 16 -1.49 2.30 3.68
CA PHE A 16 -2.00 0.96 3.88
C PHE A 16 -2.75 0.92 5.21
N VAL A 17 -4.00 0.50 5.17
CA VAL A 17 -4.90 0.55 6.32
C VAL A 17 -5.71 -0.73 6.38
N LEU A 18 -5.79 -1.34 7.57
CA LEU A 18 -6.73 -2.42 7.87
C LEU A 18 -7.66 -1.99 9.00
N ILE A 19 -8.95 -1.96 8.70
CA ILE A 19 -10.01 -1.57 9.65
C ILE A 19 -10.87 -2.81 9.92
N PRO A 20 -11.09 -3.20 11.20
CA PRO A 20 -12.02 -4.27 11.51
C PRO A 20 -13.41 -3.99 10.93
N ASP A 21 -14.01 -4.98 10.27
CA ASP A 21 -15.38 -4.90 9.75
C ASP A 21 -16.28 -5.88 10.51
N GLU A 22 -16.93 -5.39 11.57
CA GLU A 22 -17.78 -6.21 12.43
C GLU A 22 -19.02 -6.74 11.71
N SER A 23 -19.48 -6.06 10.66
CA SER A 23 -20.65 -6.50 9.88
C SER A 23 -20.36 -7.78 9.08
N MET A 24 -19.09 -8.01 8.76
CA MET A 24 -18.62 -9.14 7.95
C MET A 24 -18.04 -10.30 8.77
N GLY A 25 -18.00 -10.17 10.10
CA GLY A 25 -17.58 -11.22 11.02
C GLY A 25 -16.48 -10.79 11.99
N LYS A 26 -16.13 -11.70 12.90
CA LYS A 26 -15.15 -11.41 13.96
C LYS A 26 -13.70 -11.31 13.46
N ASP A 27 -13.40 -11.92 12.33
CA ASP A 27 -12.03 -11.94 11.79
C ASP A 27 -12.00 -11.32 10.40
N ALA A 28 -12.85 -10.30 10.17
CA ALA A 28 -12.95 -9.58 8.93
C ALA A 28 -12.29 -8.19 9.03
N TYR A 29 -11.51 -7.84 8.02
CA TYR A 29 -10.88 -6.53 7.88
C TYR A 29 -11.15 -5.95 6.50
N LEU A 30 -11.52 -4.67 6.46
CA LEU A 30 -11.42 -3.84 5.28
C LEU A 30 -9.97 -3.41 5.13
N TYR A 31 -9.29 -3.95 4.11
CA TYR A 31 -8.00 -3.48 3.66
C TYR A 31 -8.18 -2.37 2.61
N CYS A 32 -7.49 -1.28 2.85
CA CYS A 32 -7.47 -0.08 2.05
C CYS A 32 -6.02 0.28 1.74
N SER A 33 -5.72 0.54 0.47
CA SER A 33 -4.39 0.93 0.05
C SER A 33 -4.48 2.05 -0.98
N GLY A 34 -3.50 2.93 -0.96
CA GLY A 34 -3.45 3.98 -1.96
C GLY A 34 -2.08 4.59 -2.11
N ILE A 35 -1.90 5.21 -3.26
CA ILE A 35 -0.70 5.97 -3.60
C ILE A 35 -1.10 7.33 -4.16
N ASN A 36 -0.28 8.32 -3.86
CA ASN A 36 -0.41 9.66 -4.40
C ASN A 36 0.38 9.75 -5.70
N ILE A 37 -0.32 9.81 -6.83
CA ILE A 37 0.28 9.77 -8.16
C ILE A 37 1.23 10.96 -8.34
N ASP A 38 0.81 12.15 -7.93
CA ASP A 38 1.54 13.40 -8.14
C ASP A 38 2.85 13.42 -7.36
N ARG A 39 2.85 12.88 -6.15
CA ARG A 39 4.05 12.78 -5.30
C ARG A 39 5.09 11.82 -5.86
N PHE A 40 4.67 10.78 -6.57
CA PHE A 40 5.58 9.84 -7.24
C PHE A 40 6.05 10.31 -8.64
N LEU A 41 5.51 11.41 -9.18
CA LEU A 41 5.91 11.91 -10.50
C LEU A 41 7.41 12.18 -10.66
N PRO A 42 8.14 12.76 -9.67
CA PRO A 42 9.56 13.03 -9.84
C PRO A 42 10.36 11.80 -10.29
N ILE A 43 10.12 10.63 -9.68
CA ILE A 43 10.87 9.42 -10.04
C ILE A 43 10.23 8.59 -11.15
N THR A 44 8.97 8.84 -11.51
CA THR A 44 8.23 8.01 -12.47
C THR A 44 8.00 8.66 -13.84
N ARG A 45 8.00 10.01 -13.92
CA ARG A 45 7.71 10.76 -15.16
C ARG A 45 8.72 10.41 -16.25
N GLY A 46 8.23 10.15 -17.46
CA GLY A 46 9.06 9.86 -18.63
C GLY A 46 9.75 8.50 -18.61
N ARG A 47 9.60 7.72 -17.53
CA ARG A 47 10.23 6.39 -17.34
C ARG A 47 9.25 5.25 -17.55
N HIS A 48 8.17 5.47 -18.30
CA HIS A 48 7.13 4.49 -18.53
C HIS A 48 6.54 4.55 -19.94
N ARG A 49 5.95 3.44 -20.39
CA ARG A 49 5.14 3.40 -21.61
C ARG A 49 3.90 4.31 -21.46
N PRO A 50 3.31 4.83 -22.54
CA PRO A 50 2.07 5.57 -22.48
C PRO A 50 1.01 4.78 -21.68
N MET A 51 0.30 5.45 -20.77
CA MET A 51 -0.82 4.91 -19.96
C MET A 51 -0.48 3.93 -18.81
N SER A 52 0.79 3.72 -18.45
CA SER A 52 1.14 2.86 -17.30
C SER A 52 1.97 3.62 -16.28
N ASN A 53 1.33 4.20 -15.26
CA ASN A 53 2.06 4.82 -14.16
C ASN A 53 2.73 3.72 -13.29
N PRO A 54 4.06 3.72 -13.13
CA PRO A 54 4.80 2.71 -12.38
C PRO A 54 4.41 2.63 -10.91
N ALA A 55 4.03 3.75 -10.29
CA ALA A 55 3.54 3.76 -8.93
C ALA A 55 2.21 2.99 -8.84
N ILE A 56 1.25 3.27 -9.74
CA ILE A 56 -0.04 2.56 -9.82
C ILE A 56 0.19 1.07 -10.07
N ARG A 57 1.10 0.74 -11.00
CA ARG A 57 1.44 -0.65 -11.28
C ARG A 57 2.08 -1.33 -10.06
N GLY A 58 2.92 -0.61 -9.31
CA GLY A 58 3.50 -1.06 -8.06
C GLY A 58 2.42 -1.43 -7.04
N LEU A 59 1.44 -0.54 -6.83
CA LEU A 59 0.31 -0.77 -5.93
C LEU A 59 -0.49 -2.03 -6.33
N GLN A 60 -0.85 -2.16 -7.61
CA GLN A 60 -1.56 -3.33 -8.12
C GLN A 60 -0.80 -4.64 -7.85
N LEU A 61 0.52 -4.65 -8.07
CA LEU A 61 1.36 -5.82 -7.83
C LEU A 61 1.50 -6.15 -6.33
N VAL A 62 1.58 -5.14 -5.47
CA VAL A 62 1.54 -5.32 -4.02
C VAL A 62 0.22 -5.95 -3.61
N ASN A 63 -0.91 -5.48 -4.15
CA ASN A 63 -2.24 -6.00 -3.80
C ASN A 63 -2.46 -7.44 -4.27
N VAL A 64 -1.88 -7.84 -5.39
CA VAL A 64 -1.80 -9.27 -5.76
C VAL A 64 -1.04 -10.07 -4.69
N GLY A 65 0.07 -9.52 -4.19
CA GLY A 65 0.84 -10.11 -3.10
C GLY A 65 0.07 -10.19 -1.78
N VAL A 66 -0.69 -9.15 -1.42
CA VAL A 66 -1.56 -9.15 -0.22
C VAL A 66 -2.60 -10.26 -0.30
N ARG A 67 -3.20 -10.47 -1.47
CA ARG A 67 -4.14 -11.60 -1.68
C ARG A 67 -3.46 -12.94 -1.49
N ALA A 68 -2.26 -13.11 -2.06
CA ALA A 68 -1.49 -14.34 -1.91
C ALA A 68 -1.11 -14.59 -0.44
N LEU A 69 -0.66 -13.55 0.28
CA LEU A 69 -0.31 -13.60 1.69
C LEU A 69 -1.53 -13.95 2.57
N ALA A 70 -2.68 -13.36 2.28
CA ALA A 70 -3.94 -13.68 2.97
C ALA A 70 -4.33 -15.15 2.77
N LEU A 71 -4.32 -15.63 1.51
CA LEU A 71 -4.63 -17.02 1.19
C LEU A 71 -3.67 -18.01 1.87
N ALA A 72 -2.37 -17.70 1.87
CA ALA A 72 -1.35 -18.53 2.52
C ALA A 72 -1.56 -18.67 4.04
N ASN A 73 -2.21 -17.68 4.66
CA ASN A 73 -2.54 -17.66 6.09
C ASN A 73 -3.97 -18.15 6.38
N GLY A 74 -4.64 -18.79 5.42
CA GLY A 74 -6.00 -19.33 5.60
C GLY A 74 -7.11 -18.28 5.58
N ALA A 75 -6.80 -17.02 5.27
CA ALA A 75 -7.77 -15.96 5.11
C ALA A 75 -8.37 -15.97 3.69
N THR A 76 -9.52 -15.31 3.53
CA THR A 76 -10.24 -15.23 2.23
C THR A 76 -10.30 -13.77 1.78
N PRO A 77 -9.47 -13.36 0.81
CA PRO A 77 -9.53 -12.02 0.24
C PRO A 77 -10.66 -11.92 -0.81
N MET A 78 -11.39 -10.82 -0.79
CA MET A 78 -12.46 -10.49 -1.73
C MET A 78 -12.25 -9.06 -2.25
N THR A 79 -12.50 -8.84 -3.54
CA THR A 79 -12.37 -7.49 -4.12
C THR A 79 -13.59 -6.66 -3.78
N LEU A 80 -13.39 -5.41 -3.37
CA LEU A 80 -14.47 -4.45 -3.20
C LEU A 80 -14.37 -3.36 -4.27
N GLN A 81 -15.50 -2.94 -4.83
CA GLN A 81 -15.58 -1.83 -5.78
C GLN A 81 -15.79 -0.50 -5.07
N GLY A 82 -15.22 0.59 -5.58
CA GLY A 82 -15.32 1.97 -5.05
C GLY A 82 -14.03 2.46 -4.38
N SER A 83 -13.98 3.75 -4.05
CA SER A 83 -12.74 4.44 -3.63
C SER A 83 -12.73 4.91 -2.17
N GLU A 84 -13.84 4.81 -1.45
CA GLU A 84 -13.93 5.33 -0.08
C GLU A 84 -13.14 4.47 0.90
N CYS A 85 -12.11 5.04 1.51
CA CYS A 85 -11.35 4.42 2.59
C CYS A 85 -11.58 5.20 3.88
N PRO A 86 -12.36 4.65 4.84
CA PRO A 86 -12.70 5.36 6.05
C PRO A 86 -11.46 5.82 6.83
N GLY A 87 -11.44 7.10 7.21
CA GLY A 87 -10.37 7.65 8.04
C GLY A 87 -9.05 7.94 7.31
N VAL A 88 -9.07 8.02 5.97
CA VAL A 88 -7.97 8.55 5.15
C VAL A 88 -8.51 9.73 4.32
N ASP A 89 -7.91 10.91 4.47
CA ASP A 89 -8.26 12.07 3.65
C ASP A 89 -7.54 11.99 2.30
N ILE A 90 -8.29 11.63 1.26
CA ILE A 90 -7.81 11.53 -0.13
C ILE A 90 -8.38 12.65 -1.02
N SER A 91 -9.01 13.68 -0.42
CA SER A 91 -9.86 14.62 -1.16
C SER A 91 -9.10 15.66 -2.00
N ARG A 92 -7.82 15.89 -1.73
CA ARG A 92 -7.06 17.02 -2.30
C ARG A 92 -6.03 16.66 -3.35
N ASP A 93 -5.72 15.38 -3.53
CA ASP A 93 -4.63 14.91 -4.40
C ASP A 93 -5.09 13.79 -5.34
N SER A 94 -4.29 13.52 -6.38
CA SER A 94 -4.53 12.43 -7.33
C SER A 94 -4.18 11.08 -6.71
N TRP A 95 -5.08 10.52 -5.90
CA TRP A 95 -4.91 9.21 -5.30
C TRP A 95 -5.39 8.07 -6.20
N SER A 96 -4.57 7.04 -6.36
CA SER A 96 -5.00 5.73 -6.86
C SER A 96 -5.25 4.82 -5.66
N VAL A 97 -6.49 4.35 -5.50
CA VAL A 97 -6.95 3.61 -4.32
C VAL A 97 -7.46 2.23 -4.71
N GLU A 98 -7.14 1.23 -3.89
CA GLU A 98 -7.62 -0.14 -4.02
C GLU A 98 -8.11 -0.68 -2.67
N ARG A 99 -9.15 -1.53 -2.73
CA ARG A 99 -9.82 -2.08 -1.55
C ARG A 99 -10.01 -3.59 -1.64
N LEU A 100 -9.79 -4.26 -0.52
CA LEU A 100 -10.02 -5.69 -0.35
C LEU A 100 -10.77 -5.90 0.97
N LEU A 101 -11.73 -6.82 0.98
CA LEU A 101 -12.23 -7.41 2.22
C LEU A 101 -11.42 -8.66 2.49
N ILE A 102 -10.86 -8.80 3.69
CA ILE A 102 -10.12 -9.99 4.10
C ILE A 102 -10.88 -10.64 5.23
N LYS A 103 -11.49 -11.80 4.97
CA LYS A 103 -12.23 -12.59 5.97
C LYS A 103 -11.34 -13.67 6.58
N ASN A 104 -11.67 -14.09 7.80
CA ASN A 104 -10.95 -15.13 8.54
C ASN A 104 -9.46 -14.80 8.71
N ALA A 105 -9.14 -13.52 8.91
CA ALA A 105 -7.77 -13.05 9.11
C ALA A 105 -7.28 -13.45 10.51
N PRO A 106 -6.21 -14.27 10.62
CA PRO A 106 -5.61 -14.56 11.92
C PRO A 106 -5.02 -13.29 12.55
N GLY A 107 -4.87 -13.28 13.87
CA GLY A 107 -4.54 -12.07 14.62
C GLY A 107 -3.25 -11.35 14.20
N SER A 108 -2.26 -12.05 13.65
CA SER A 108 -1.00 -11.47 13.17
C SER A 108 -1.06 -10.93 11.74
N LEU A 109 -1.99 -11.43 10.91
CA LEU A 109 -2.02 -11.15 9.47
C LEU A 109 -2.11 -9.65 9.14
N PRO A 110 -2.87 -8.80 9.86
CA PRO A 110 -2.89 -7.37 9.56
C PRO A 110 -1.51 -6.69 9.67
N ASP A 111 -0.72 -7.03 10.68
CA ASP A 111 0.63 -6.47 10.85
C ASP A 111 1.58 -6.96 9.75
N GLU A 112 1.49 -8.26 9.42
CA GLU A 112 2.26 -8.87 8.33
C GLU A 112 1.95 -8.22 6.97
N ILE A 113 0.67 -7.94 6.69
CA ILE A 113 0.24 -7.25 5.47
C ILE A 113 0.88 -5.85 5.39
N ILE A 114 0.81 -5.06 6.47
CA ILE A 114 1.40 -3.71 6.49
C ILE A 114 2.90 -3.76 6.20
N ARG A 115 3.63 -4.65 6.88
CA ARG A 115 5.08 -4.82 6.68
C ARG A 115 5.41 -5.23 5.26
N TYR A 116 4.68 -6.20 4.72
CA TYR A 116 4.84 -6.65 3.34
C TYR A 116 4.64 -5.50 2.37
N CYS A 117 3.56 -4.73 2.52
CA CYS A 117 3.22 -3.63 1.62
C CYS A 117 4.30 -2.53 1.60
N ALA A 118 4.75 -2.09 2.78
CA ALA A 118 5.76 -1.04 2.90
C ALA A 118 7.10 -1.44 2.27
N LEU A 119 7.51 -2.71 2.42
CA LEU A 119 8.76 -3.23 1.87
C LEU A 119 8.69 -3.51 0.38
N GLU A 120 7.58 -4.08 -0.11
CA GLU A 120 7.50 -4.53 -1.48
C GLU A 120 7.13 -3.40 -2.46
N LEU A 121 6.36 -2.39 -2.03
CA LEU A 121 5.91 -1.34 -2.95
C LEU A 121 7.10 -0.68 -3.66
N LEU A 122 8.08 -0.19 -2.91
CA LEU A 122 9.23 0.51 -3.51
C LEU A 122 10.05 -0.43 -4.40
N LYS A 123 10.19 -1.71 -4.05
CA LYS A 123 10.85 -2.70 -4.90
C LYS A 123 10.11 -2.91 -6.23
N LYS A 124 8.77 -2.97 -6.20
CA LYS A 124 7.97 -3.09 -7.43
C LYS A 124 8.07 -1.83 -8.28
N ILE A 125 8.05 -0.64 -7.66
CA ILE A 125 8.19 0.64 -8.36
C ILE A 125 9.57 0.73 -9.00
N ASP A 126 10.66 0.58 -8.22
CA ASP A 126 12.04 0.65 -8.70
C ASP A 126 12.29 -0.29 -9.88
N LYS A 127 11.81 -1.54 -9.78
CA LYS A 127 11.90 -2.51 -10.86
C LYS A 127 11.13 -2.07 -12.11
N ALA A 128 9.98 -1.41 -11.96
CA ALA A 128 9.16 -0.95 -13.07
C ALA A 128 9.79 0.25 -13.81
N ILE A 129 10.51 1.13 -13.10
CA ILE A 129 11.22 2.28 -13.69
C ILE A 129 12.70 2.01 -13.97
N MET A 130 13.20 0.82 -13.61
CA MET A 130 14.61 0.42 -13.70
C MET A 130 15.57 1.44 -13.07
N LEU A 131 15.16 2.03 -11.94
CA LEU A 131 15.93 3.10 -11.31
C LEU A 131 17.21 2.58 -10.65
N GLY A 132 17.22 1.32 -10.18
CA GLY A 132 18.41 0.71 -9.58
C GLY A 132 18.80 1.36 -8.27
N ALA A 133 17.82 1.90 -7.53
CA ALA A 133 18.06 2.52 -6.25
C ALA A 133 18.42 1.46 -5.18
N ILE A 134 19.27 1.85 -4.23
CA ILE A 134 19.50 1.07 -3.02
C ILE A 134 18.28 1.27 -2.12
N LEU A 135 17.41 0.27 -2.04
CA LEU A 135 16.19 0.29 -1.25
C LEU A 135 16.43 -0.23 0.17
N PRO A 136 15.64 0.19 1.16
CA PRO A 136 15.72 -0.34 2.51
C PRO A 136 15.43 -1.84 2.51
N ASP A 137 16.29 -2.59 3.19
CA ASP A 137 16.15 -4.03 3.45
C ASP A 137 15.29 -4.30 4.68
N LYS A 138 15.12 -3.29 5.54
CA LYS A 138 14.35 -3.34 6.79
C LYS A 138 13.09 -2.50 6.71
N PHE A 139 12.10 -2.89 7.52
CA PHE A 139 10.86 -2.14 7.66
C PHE A 139 11.13 -0.74 8.23
N LEU A 140 10.61 0.28 7.55
CA LEU A 140 10.60 1.66 8.03
C LEU A 140 9.19 2.00 8.49
N GLU A 141 9.08 2.74 9.59
CA GLU A 141 7.83 3.39 9.98
C GLU A 141 7.41 4.43 8.92
N ALA A 142 6.13 4.82 8.91
CA ALA A 142 5.54 5.63 7.84
C ALA A 142 6.30 6.94 7.55
N ASP A 143 6.70 7.66 8.60
CA ASP A 143 7.49 8.90 8.49
C ASP A 143 8.90 8.63 7.94
N GLY A 144 9.53 7.54 8.38
CA GLY A 144 10.84 7.13 7.89
C GLY A 144 10.82 6.75 6.41
N LEU A 145 9.75 6.07 5.97
CA LEU A 145 9.55 5.76 4.55
C LEU A 145 9.26 7.03 3.74
N GLN A 146 8.51 7.99 4.27
CA GLN A 146 8.28 9.27 3.62
C GLN A 146 9.61 9.99 3.35
N LEU A 147 10.43 10.19 4.38
CA LEU A 147 11.74 10.83 4.24
C LEU A 147 12.63 10.11 3.22
N PHE A 148 12.58 8.78 3.20
CA PHE A 148 13.31 7.99 2.22
C PHE A 148 12.84 8.26 0.77
N ILE A 149 11.52 8.25 0.53
CA ILE A 149 10.97 8.51 -0.81
C ILE A 149 11.25 9.95 -1.25
N GLU A 150 11.15 10.93 -0.34
CA GLU A 150 11.53 12.32 -0.61
C GLU A 150 12.99 12.44 -1.04
N ALA A 151 13.90 11.74 -0.34
CA ALA A 151 15.31 11.69 -0.72
C ALA A 151 15.52 11.02 -2.08
N MET A 152 14.76 9.96 -2.41
CA MET A 152 14.78 9.37 -3.75
C MET A 152 14.31 10.36 -4.82
N CYS A 153 13.21 11.08 -4.57
CA CYS A 153 12.70 12.12 -5.46
C CYS A 153 13.73 13.24 -5.68
N ALA A 154 14.40 13.70 -4.62
CA ALA A 154 15.44 14.72 -4.74
C ALA A 154 16.67 14.23 -5.53
N LYS A 155 17.05 12.96 -5.36
CA LYS A 155 18.23 12.37 -6.01
C LYS A 155 18.00 12.01 -7.48
N TYR A 156 16.82 11.50 -7.81
CA TYR A 156 16.52 10.88 -9.11
C TYR A 156 15.42 11.58 -9.90
N GLY A 157 14.84 12.64 -9.37
CA GLY A 157 13.72 13.37 -9.98
C GLY A 157 14.10 14.47 -10.97
N SER A 158 15.39 14.56 -11.32
CA SER A 158 15.93 15.43 -12.37
C SER A 158 15.75 14.88 -13.77
#